data_AF-A0A939Q2T8-F1
#
_entry.id   AF-A0A939Q2T8-F1
#
_cell.length_a   1.000
_cell.length_b   1.000
_cell.length_c   1.000
_cell.angle_alpha   90.00
_cell.angle_beta   90.00
_cell.angle_gamma   90.00
#
_symmetry.space_group_name_H-M   'P 1'
#
loop_
_entity.id
_entity.type
_entity.pdbx_description
1 polymer ?
#
loop_
_entity_poly.entity_id
_entity_poly.type
_entity_poly.pdbx_seq_one_letter_code
_entity_poly.pdbx_strand_id
1 'polypeptide(L)'
;MFSRKRSGTPRRQLVLAAGAALFVLAGLGSSVVSPPQAAAQAAFSFPRNPATPTEVVIIGTRHSAQLEYEDHAPARMRALLNRIDPAAVGVETLPAWFEEGVYYEIAYESYGVGVAWAREKGREVRGIDWQANSLEMMNALAWPDTGAVGSVQWEPGRSGGSRAGDPEPGRAGGNGSDRGVEPGVDRAGGGASDPGGGPAGDPAGEPDSVAQVDSLELWDMREMLFADTPEWRDELNLAWGFAKPLANPLGEAMRRYMLYRNLRIAREIVNLAADYDGQRIAVLIGAAHKPDLDLFLGTVPNIVVRNASEWWGDGLTAEEVEAEERRADHLAILWYNLAGGRVPPEEVDLARMDALLARVEAGPWDPEVEFLRARRHAVAGAAEKAVEIYRTLAWERDWEDRPFTYPDLQLSQRVLEWYVREAEALGYGTGTELYPFEAELGLDNVISPVGNLTVRQRILYELAVQEVDGAARQRARAELENAGLNPTQAAQLRALLDGE
;
A
#
# COMPACT_ATOMS: atom_id res chain seq x y z
N MET A 1 -56.70 38.44 -49.68
CA MET A 1 -56.41 36.99 -49.80
C MET A 1 -56.74 36.32 -48.46
N PHE A 2 -57.55 35.26 -48.53
CA PHE A 2 -58.02 34.33 -47.49
C PHE A 2 -56.92 33.79 -46.54
N SER A 3 -57.10 33.11 -45.39
CA SER A 3 -58.15 32.85 -44.39
C SER A 3 -57.64 31.70 -43.49
N ARG A 4 -57.68 31.85 -42.16
CA ARG A 4 -57.99 30.86 -41.07
C ARG A 4 -57.31 29.46 -40.92
N LYS A 5 -57.04 29.15 -39.62
CA LYS A 5 -57.35 27.89 -38.85
C LYS A 5 -56.47 26.64 -39.15
N ARG A 6 -56.29 25.59 -38.33
CA ARG A 6 -56.83 25.06 -37.05
C ARG A 6 -55.97 23.86 -36.57
N SER A 7 -55.86 23.69 -35.24
CA SER A 7 -55.99 22.47 -34.41
C SER A 7 -56.26 21.09 -35.06
N GLY A 8 -55.71 20.02 -34.46
CA GLY A 8 -56.29 18.66 -34.54
C GLY A 8 -55.46 17.54 -33.91
N THR A 9 -55.92 17.00 -32.77
CA THR A 9 -55.62 15.65 -32.25
C THR A 9 -56.33 14.56 -33.08
N PRO A 10 -55.90 13.29 -32.96
CA PRO A 10 -56.86 12.19 -33.01
C PRO A 10 -56.76 11.18 -31.86
N ARG A 11 -57.95 10.76 -31.41
CA ARG A 11 -58.31 9.54 -30.66
C ARG A 11 -58.50 8.36 -31.62
N ARG A 12 -58.29 7.12 -31.14
CA ARG A 12 -59.11 5.89 -31.35
C ARG A 12 -58.40 4.74 -30.62
N GLN A 13 -58.89 4.22 -29.49
CA GLN A 13 -59.99 3.25 -29.23
C GLN A 13 -59.77 1.81 -29.75
N LEU A 14 -59.87 0.90 -28.76
CA LEU A 14 -59.87 -0.57 -28.71
C LEU A 14 -60.79 -1.29 -29.71
N VAL A 15 -60.51 -2.58 -29.98
CA VAL A 15 -61.28 -3.76 -29.48
C VAL A 15 -60.56 -5.08 -29.85
N LEU A 16 -60.66 -6.05 -28.93
CA LEU A 16 -60.17 -7.43 -28.91
C LEU A 16 -60.65 -8.34 -30.06
N ALA A 17 -59.87 -9.38 -30.35
CA ALA A 17 -60.38 -10.73 -30.62
C ALA A 17 -59.39 -11.82 -30.15
N ALA A 18 -59.94 -12.85 -29.51
CA ALA A 18 -59.27 -14.05 -29.01
C ALA A 18 -59.16 -15.14 -30.09
N GLY A 19 -58.21 -16.06 -29.95
CA GLY A 19 -58.14 -17.30 -30.73
C GLY A 19 -56.80 -18.04 -30.59
N ALA A 20 -56.86 -19.24 -30.05
CA ALA A 20 -55.76 -20.04 -29.51
C ALA A 20 -54.83 -20.72 -30.53
N ALA A 21 -53.57 -20.99 -30.14
CA ALA A 21 -52.82 -22.17 -30.58
C ALA A 21 -51.64 -22.52 -29.65
N LEU A 22 -51.79 -23.71 -29.04
CA LEU A 22 -50.80 -24.73 -28.66
C LEU A 22 -49.45 -24.38 -28.00
N PHE A 23 -49.28 -24.99 -26.82
CA PHE A 23 -48.05 -25.31 -26.10
C PHE A 23 -47.01 -26.07 -26.94
N VAL A 24 -45.76 -25.61 -26.92
CA VAL A 24 -44.55 -26.45 -26.86
C VAL A 24 -43.60 -25.81 -25.84
N LEU A 25 -43.34 -26.55 -24.76
CA LEU A 25 -42.32 -26.26 -23.75
C LEU A 25 -40.91 -26.41 -24.36
N ALA A 26 -40.11 -25.35 -24.30
CA ALA A 26 -38.65 -25.45 -24.23
C ALA A 26 -38.18 -24.43 -23.20
N GLY A 27 -37.66 -24.94 -22.07
CA GLY A 27 -37.30 -24.14 -20.91
C GLY A 27 -36.14 -23.20 -21.20
N LEU A 28 -36.41 -21.90 -21.13
CA LEU A 28 -35.41 -20.89 -20.81
C LEU A 28 -35.52 -20.65 -19.30
N GLY A 29 -34.84 -21.51 -18.56
CA GLY A 29 -34.47 -21.20 -17.19
C GLY A 29 -33.45 -20.08 -17.23
N SER A 30 -33.92 -18.83 -17.26
CA SER A 30 -33.12 -17.68 -16.85
C SER A 30 -32.97 -17.79 -15.34
N SER A 31 -32.06 -18.67 -14.90
CA SER A 31 -31.53 -18.62 -13.55
C SER A 31 -30.84 -17.28 -13.42
N VAL A 32 -31.50 -16.36 -12.72
CA VAL A 32 -30.87 -15.18 -12.14
C VAL A 32 -29.79 -15.73 -11.22
N VAL A 33 -28.56 -15.75 -11.72
CA VAL A 33 -27.41 -16.16 -10.94
C VAL A 33 -27.26 -15.09 -9.86
N SER A 34 -27.48 -15.48 -8.60
CA SER A 34 -27.27 -14.58 -7.47
C SER A 34 -25.84 -14.02 -7.56
N PRO A 35 -25.60 -12.74 -7.23
CA PRO A 35 -24.27 -12.10 -7.27
C PRO A 35 -23.10 -12.97 -6.75
N PRO A 36 -23.24 -13.75 -5.65
CA PRO A 36 -22.14 -14.61 -5.19
C PRO A 36 -21.76 -15.76 -6.14
N GLN A 37 -22.67 -16.26 -6.99
CA GLN A 37 -22.34 -17.32 -7.95
C GLN A 37 -21.63 -16.80 -9.21
N ALA A 38 -21.90 -15.56 -9.62
CA ALA A 38 -21.19 -14.93 -10.74
C ALA A 38 -19.74 -14.59 -10.34
N ALA A 39 -19.54 -14.05 -9.13
CA ALA A 39 -18.21 -13.84 -8.57
C ALA A 39 -17.45 -15.16 -8.35
N ALA A 40 -18.14 -16.21 -7.86
CA ALA A 40 -17.54 -17.54 -7.73
C ALA A 40 -17.20 -18.17 -9.10
N GLN A 41 -18.02 -18.00 -10.14
CA GLN A 41 -17.69 -18.48 -11.49
C GLN A 41 -16.51 -17.73 -12.12
N ALA A 42 -16.43 -16.41 -11.93
CA ALA A 42 -15.26 -15.62 -12.32
C ALA A 42 -13.99 -16.07 -11.56
N ALA A 43 -14.11 -16.49 -10.30
CA ALA A 43 -13.00 -17.05 -9.54
C ALA A 43 -12.45 -18.37 -10.16
N PHE A 44 -13.26 -19.12 -10.91
CA PHE A 44 -12.89 -20.40 -11.55
C PHE A 44 -12.64 -20.34 -13.07
N SER A 45 -12.87 -19.20 -13.73
CA SER A 45 -12.61 -19.08 -15.18
C SER A 45 -11.10 -18.94 -15.46
N PHE A 46 -10.55 -19.79 -16.33
CA PHE A 46 -9.16 -19.63 -16.78
C PHE A 46 -8.88 -18.20 -17.27
N PRO A 47 -7.67 -17.65 -17.01
CA PRO A 47 -7.30 -16.35 -17.54
C PRO A 47 -7.53 -16.30 -19.04
N ARG A 48 -8.08 -15.18 -19.51
CA ARG A 48 -8.22 -14.92 -20.95
C ARG A 48 -6.86 -14.45 -21.44
N ASN A 49 -6.19 -15.26 -22.26
CA ASN A 49 -4.94 -14.81 -22.87
C ASN A 49 -5.25 -13.87 -24.04
N PRO A 50 -4.43 -12.82 -24.27
CA PRO A 50 -4.50 -12.04 -25.50
C PRO A 50 -4.37 -12.92 -26.75
N ALA A 51 -5.08 -12.57 -27.81
CA ALA A 51 -4.98 -13.24 -29.12
C ALA A 51 -3.83 -12.69 -29.96
N THR A 52 -3.43 -11.45 -29.73
CA THR A 52 -2.31 -10.77 -30.39
C THR A 52 -1.30 -10.25 -29.37
N PRO A 53 -0.01 -10.08 -29.76
CA PRO A 53 1.02 -9.59 -28.86
C PRO A 53 0.60 -8.27 -28.18
N THR A 54 0.46 -8.31 -26.87
CA THR A 54 0.01 -7.20 -26.02
C THR A 54 1.13 -6.85 -25.04
N GLU A 55 1.47 -5.57 -24.96
CA GLU A 55 2.54 -5.08 -24.10
C GLU A 55 2.05 -4.84 -22.68
N VAL A 56 2.78 -5.34 -21.69
CA VAL A 56 2.54 -5.08 -20.27
C VAL A 56 3.77 -4.39 -19.69
N VAL A 57 3.59 -3.14 -19.28
CA VAL A 57 4.65 -2.36 -18.61
C VAL A 57 4.42 -2.40 -17.11
N ILE A 58 5.31 -3.03 -16.35
CA ILE A 58 5.23 -3.05 -14.88
C ILE A 58 6.13 -1.97 -14.32
N ILE A 59 5.53 -1.04 -13.59
CA ILE A 59 6.21 0.03 -12.85
C ILE A 59 6.22 -0.37 -11.37
N GLY A 60 7.36 -0.90 -10.92
CA GLY A 60 7.58 -1.26 -9.52
C GLY A 60 7.85 -0.02 -8.67
N THR A 61 7.03 0.23 -7.64
CA THR A 61 7.11 1.40 -6.77
C THR A 61 7.44 1.03 -5.34
N ARG A 62 8.13 1.93 -4.62
CA ARG A 62 8.11 1.92 -3.15
C ARG A 62 6.88 2.71 -2.69
N HIS A 63 6.08 2.13 -1.81
CA HIS A 63 4.92 2.82 -1.25
C HIS A 63 5.33 4.13 -0.58
N SER A 64 4.53 5.17 -0.78
CA SER A 64 4.75 6.53 -0.27
C SER A 64 6.04 7.23 -0.75
N ALA A 65 6.91 6.58 -1.54
CA ALA A 65 8.11 7.20 -2.06
C ALA A 65 7.81 8.44 -2.93
N GLN A 66 6.63 8.50 -3.55
CA GLN A 66 6.17 9.65 -4.33
C GLN A 66 6.03 10.90 -3.45
N LEU A 67 5.75 10.70 -2.17
CA LEU A 67 5.61 11.78 -1.19
C LEU A 67 6.94 12.10 -0.51
N GLU A 68 7.86 11.15 -0.47
CA GLU A 68 9.16 11.28 0.22
C GLU A 68 10.27 11.79 -0.72
N TYR A 69 10.48 11.16 -1.87
CA TYR A 69 11.62 11.42 -2.77
C TYR A 69 11.23 12.23 -3.99
N GLU A 70 12.10 13.18 -4.39
CA GLU A 70 11.84 14.04 -5.55
C GLU A 70 11.79 13.25 -6.85
N ASP A 71 12.65 12.24 -7.01
CA ASP A 71 12.69 11.42 -8.22
C ASP A 71 11.44 10.57 -8.40
N HIS A 72 10.74 10.25 -7.31
CA HIS A 72 9.47 9.52 -7.34
C HIS A 72 8.25 10.44 -7.44
N ALA A 73 8.42 11.77 -7.47
CA ALA A 73 7.31 12.71 -7.35
C ALA A 73 6.14 12.38 -8.30
N PRO A 74 4.87 12.56 -7.89
CA PRO A 74 3.69 12.19 -8.68
C PRO A 74 3.71 12.70 -10.12
N ALA A 75 4.23 13.91 -10.33
CA ALA A 75 4.38 14.53 -11.63
C ALA A 75 5.31 13.74 -12.57
N ARG A 76 6.44 13.22 -12.06
CA ARG A 76 7.36 12.37 -12.83
C ARG A 76 6.71 11.07 -13.23
N MET A 77 5.97 10.44 -12.31
CA MET A 77 5.22 9.22 -12.61
C MET A 77 4.16 9.43 -13.70
N ARG A 78 3.44 10.55 -13.68
CA ARG A 78 2.46 10.88 -14.74
C ARG A 78 3.11 11.23 -16.07
N ALA A 79 4.24 11.95 -16.04
CA ALA A 79 5.02 12.22 -17.23
C ALA A 79 5.55 10.92 -17.87
N LEU A 80 6.01 9.96 -17.06
CA LEU A 80 6.38 8.63 -17.54
C LEU A 80 5.17 7.89 -18.14
N LEU A 81 4.01 7.91 -17.47
CA LEU A 81 2.78 7.32 -18.03
C LEU A 81 2.36 7.96 -19.35
N ASN A 82 2.56 9.28 -19.52
CA ASN A 82 2.31 9.96 -20.80
C ASN A 82 3.26 9.46 -21.90
N ARG A 83 4.54 9.20 -21.60
CA ARG A 83 5.48 8.62 -22.58
C ARG A 83 5.13 7.17 -22.92
N ILE A 84 4.73 6.40 -21.93
CA ILE A 84 4.27 5.02 -22.11
C ILE A 84 2.98 4.98 -22.96
N ASP A 85 2.10 5.96 -22.77
CA ASP A 85 0.75 6.05 -23.37
C ASP A 85 -0.03 4.71 -23.29
N PRO A 86 -0.25 4.18 -22.07
CA PRO A 86 -0.99 2.94 -21.93
C PRO A 86 -2.48 3.15 -22.24
N ALA A 87 -3.10 2.14 -22.85
CA ALA A 87 -4.54 2.12 -23.12
C ALA A 87 -5.37 1.92 -21.83
N ALA A 88 -4.79 1.25 -20.82
CA ALA A 88 -5.36 1.07 -19.50
C ALA A 88 -4.28 0.89 -18.42
N VAL A 89 -4.67 1.11 -17.16
CA VAL A 89 -3.78 1.01 -16.00
C VAL A 89 -4.31 0.01 -14.97
N GLY A 90 -3.46 -0.92 -14.53
CA GLY A 90 -3.68 -1.71 -13.32
C GLY A 90 -3.07 -1.01 -12.10
N VAL A 91 -3.76 -1.00 -10.97
CA VAL A 91 -3.25 -0.43 -9.70
C VAL A 91 -3.33 -1.45 -8.56
N GLU A 92 -2.39 -1.38 -7.62
CA GLU A 92 -2.35 -2.23 -6.43
C GLU A 92 -3.46 -1.86 -5.44
N THR A 93 -4.64 -2.40 -5.71
CA THR A 93 -5.76 -2.52 -4.77
C THR A 93 -6.61 -3.71 -5.23
N LEU A 94 -7.32 -4.34 -4.29
CA LEU A 94 -8.20 -5.46 -4.59
C LEU A 94 -9.31 -5.00 -5.56
N PRO A 95 -9.73 -5.81 -6.54
CA PRO A 95 -10.85 -5.46 -7.42
C PRO A 95 -12.11 -5.03 -6.64
N ALA A 96 -12.45 -5.74 -5.55
CA ALA A 96 -13.58 -5.39 -4.70
C ALA A 96 -13.37 -4.07 -3.92
N TRP A 97 -12.14 -3.80 -3.45
CA TRP A 97 -11.81 -2.52 -2.81
C TRP A 97 -11.90 -1.37 -3.80
N PHE A 98 -11.41 -1.58 -5.02
CA PHE A 98 -11.42 -0.59 -6.09
C PHE A 98 -12.84 -0.14 -6.44
N GLU A 99 -13.79 -1.07 -6.53
CA GLU A 99 -15.21 -0.78 -6.79
C GLU A 99 -15.84 0.14 -5.73
N GLU A 100 -15.32 0.09 -4.50
CA GLU A 100 -15.79 0.90 -3.37
C GLU A 100 -14.91 2.13 -3.10
N GLY A 101 -13.89 2.37 -3.94
CA GLY A 101 -12.94 3.47 -3.75
C GLY A 101 -12.05 3.31 -2.51
N VAL A 102 -11.76 2.06 -2.13
CA VAL A 102 -10.85 1.67 -1.05
C VAL A 102 -9.47 1.37 -1.66
N TYR A 103 -8.43 1.83 -0.98
CA TYR A 103 -7.03 1.71 -1.37
C TYR A 103 -6.17 1.56 -0.12
N TYR A 104 -4.99 0.95 -0.26
CA TYR A 104 -3.97 1.07 0.78
C TYR A 104 -3.56 2.54 0.91
N GLU A 105 -3.69 3.12 2.10
CA GLU A 105 -3.39 4.54 2.33
C GLU A 105 -1.95 4.92 1.96
N ILE A 106 -0.99 4.01 2.19
CA ILE A 106 0.42 4.20 1.81
C ILE A 106 0.69 4.12 0.30
N ALA A 107 -0.22 3.55 -0.49
CA ALA A 107 -0.04 3.34 -1.92
C ALA A 107 -0.51 4.56 -2.74
N TYR A 108 0.06 5.73 -2.45
CA TYR A 108 -0.28 6.99 -3.13
C TYR A 108 -0.09 6.91 -4.66
N GLU A 109 0.86 6.11 -5.12
CA GLU A 109 1.04 5.78 -6.54
C GLU A 109 -0.23 5.19 -7.18
N SER A 110 -1.05 4.46 -6.43
CA SER A 110 -2.27 3.86 -6.94
C SER A 110 -3.35 4.93 -7.07
N TYR A 111 -3.79 5.51 -5.95
CA TYR A 111 -4.98 6.37 -5.95
C TYR A 111 -4.68 7.84 -6.28
N GLY A 112 -3.55 8.38 -5.83
CA GLY A 112 -3.13 9.76 -6.09
C GLY A 112 -2.50 9.95 -7.48
N VAL A 113 -1.94 8.89 -8.05
CA VAL A 113 -1.24 8.94 -9.35
C VAL A 113 -1.96 8.15 -10.43
N GLY A 114 -1.96 6.81 -10.38
CA GLY A 114 -2.46 5.95 -11.46
C GLY A 114 -3.95 6.16 -11.76
N VAL A 115 -4.79 6.12 -10.72
CA VAL A 115 -6.24 6.35 -10.84
C VAL A 115 -6.55 7.77 -11.30
N ALA A 116 -5.91 8.77 -10.69
CA ALA A 116 -6.11 10.17 -11.05
C ALA A 116 -5.72 10.45 -12.50
N TRP A 117 -4.56 9.94 -12.95
CA TRP A 117 -4.09 10.05 -14.33
C TRP A 117 -5.06 9.37 -15.31
N ALA A 118 -5.47 8.13 -15.03
CA ALA A 118 -6.36 7.39 -15.93
C ALA A 118 -7.70 8.12 -16.11
N ARG A 119 -8.28 8.62 -15.02
CA ARG A 119 -9.52 9.42 -15.06
C ARG A 119 -9.35 10.70 -15.88
N GLU A 120 -8.26 11.42 -15.69
CA GLU A 120 -7.99 12.65 -16.44
C GLU A 120 -7.80 12.39 -17.94
N LYS A 121 -7.06 11.33 -18.30
CA LYS A 121 -6.78 10.97 -19.70
C LYS A 121 -7.92 10.16 -20.35
N GLY A 122 -9.00 9.86 -19.62
CA GLY A 122 -10.11 9.05 -20.12
C GLY A 122 -9.72 7.60 -20.43
N ARG A 123 -8.75 7.05 -19.69
CA ARG A 123 -8.30 5.65 -19.78
C ARG A 123 -9.00 4.79 -18.73
N GLU A 124 -9.13 3.50 -18.99
CA GLU A 124 -9.60 2.56 -17.95
C GLU A 124 -8.53 2.39 -16.88
N VAL A 125 -8.99 2.21 -15.64
CA VAL A 125 -8.16 1.79 -14.52
C VAL A 125 -8.87 0.67 -13.75
N ARG A 126 -8.11 -0.35 -13.30
CA ARG A 126 -8.63 -1.53 -12.62
C ARG A 126 -7.75 -1.89 -11.41
N GLY A 127 -8.37 -2.31 -10.31
CA GLY A 127 -7.65 -2.98 -9.22
C GLY A 127 -7.16 -4.35 -9.68
N ILE A 128 -5.87 -4.64 -9.51
CA ILE A 128 -5.25 -5.90 -9.97
C ILE A 128 -4.68 -6.74 -8.83
N ASP A 129 -4.85 -6.29 -7.58
CA ASP A 129 -4.27 -6.96 -6.43
C ASP A 129 -5.10 -8.18 -5.96
N TRP A 130 -4.49 -8.99 -5.11
CA TRP A 130 -5.15 -10.07 -4.39
C TRP A 130 -4.55 -10.20 -2.99
N GLN A 131 -5.40 -10.41 -2.00
CA GLN A 131 -5.01 -10.72 -0.64
C GLN A 131 -5.94 -11.82 -0.14
N ALA A 132 -5.41 -12.75 0.65
CA ALA A 132 -6.26 -13.68 1.39
C ALA A 132 -7.16 -12.87 2.32
N ASN A 133 -8.42 -13.26 2.48
CA ASN A 133 -9.20 -12.66 3.54
C ASN A 133 -8.52 -12.94 4.89
N SER A 134 -8.80 -12.11 5.90
CA SER A 134 -8.07 -12.16 7.18
C SER A 134 -8.11 -13.56 7.80
N LEU A 135 -9.24 -14.27 7.69
CA LEU A 135 -9.40 -15.64 8.19
C LEU A 135 -8.54 -16.66 7.43
N GLU A 136 -8.50 -16.60 6.10
CA GLU A 136 -7.63 -17.45 5.28
C GLU A 136 -6.16 -17.21 5.60
N MET A 137 -5.76 -15.95 5.76
CA MET A 137 -4.39 -15.59 6.12
C MET A 137 -4.02 -16.12 7.51
N MET A 138 -4.89 -15.93 8.50
CA MET A 138 -4.68 -16.46 9.84
C MET A 138 -4.65 -17.99 9.87
N ASN A 139 -5.58 -18.67 9.18
CA ASN A 139 -5.56 -20.13 9.09
C ASN A 139 -4.28 -20.66 8.43
N ALA A 140 -3.75 -19.95 7.44
CA ALA A 140 -2.49 -20.30 6.79
C ALA A 140 -1.29 -20.10 7.73
N LEU A 141 -1.29 -19.05 8.55
CA LEU A 141 -0.21 -18.74 9.50
C LEU A 141 -0.31 -19.53 10.82
N ALA A 142 -1.51 -20.01 11.20
CA ALA A 142 -1.76 -20.81 12.39
C ALA A 142 -1.35 -22.30 12.25
N TRP A 143 -0.82 -22.70 11.09
CA TRP A 143 -0.54 -24.08 10.74
C TRP A 143 0.96 -24.43 10.76
N PRO A 144 1.41 -25.36 11.62
CA PRO A 144 1.08 -25.52 13.03
C PRO A 144 2.01 -24.67 13.91
N ASP A 145 1.43 -23.93 14.86
CA ASP A 145 2.13 -23.60 16.11
C ASP A 145 2.34 -24.91 16.90
N THR A 146 3.52 -25.50 16.73
CA THR A 146 3.90 -26.73 17.43
C THR A 146 4.39 -26.42 18.83
N GLY A 147 3.57 -25.77 19.67
CA GLY A 147 3.89 -25.47 21.07
C GLY A 147 4.24 -26.70 21.92
N ALA A 148 5.43 -27.27 21.70
CA ALA A 148 5.93 -28.60 22.07
C ALA A 148 5.83 -29.73 21.01
N VAL A 149 6.37 -29.54 19.80
CA VAL A 149 6.98 -30.68 19.08
C VAL A 149 8.49 -30.61 19.30
N GLY A 150 8.96 -31.35 20.33
CA GLY A 150 10.38 -31.59 20.54
C GLY A 150 11.02 -32.05 19.24
N SER A 151 12.20 -31.48 18.95
CA SER A 151 13.06 -31.76 17.81
C SER A 151 12.90 -33.19 17.25
N VAL A 152 12.06 -33.33 16.22
CA VAL A 152 12.10 -34.53 15.39
C VAL A 152 13.36 -34.38 14.55
N GLN A 153 14.43 -35.04 14.96
CA GLN A 153 15.62 -35.20 14.14
C GLN A 153 15.22 -35.94 12.87
N TRP A 154 15.21 -35.21 11.76
CA TRP A 154 15.08 -35.78 10.44
C TRP A 154 16.42 -36.45 10.08
N GLU A 155 16.47 -37.78 10.08
CA GLU A 155 17.60 -38.53 9.52
C GLU A 155 17.35 -38.82 8.03
N PRO A 156 18.20 -38.32 7.11
CA PRO A 156 18.10 -38.70 5.70
C PRO A 156 18.52 -40.16 5.53
N GLY A 157 17.59 -40.99 5.05
CA GLY A 157 17.93 -42.27 4.42
C GLY A 157 17.57 -43.52 5.21
N ARG A 158 16.27 -43.82 5.30
CA ARG A 158 15.80 -45.21 5.30
C ARG A 158 14.71 -45.38 4.25
N SER A 159 15.13 -45.58 3.01
CA SER A 159 14.30 -46.27 2.03
C SER A 159 14.04 -47.69 2.54
N GLY A 160 12.77 -48.09 2.52
CA GLY A 160 12.38 -49.47 2.77
C GLY A 160 13.08 -50.39 1.78
N GLY A 161 13.82 -51.38 2.30
CA GLY A 161 14.55 -52.34 1.49
C GLY A 161 14.97 -53.54 2.35
N SER A 162 14.21 -54.62 2.24
CA SER A 162 14.54 -55.94 2.78
C SER A 162 15.86 -56.48 2.22
N ARG A 163 16.77 -56.96 3.09
CA ARG A 163 17.31 -58.35 3.06
C ARG A 163 18.45 -58.56 4.06
N ALA A 164 18.54 -59.82 4.46
CA ALA A 164 19.41 -60.42 5.47
C ALA A 164 20.90 -60.45 5.11
N GLY A 165 21.74 -60.57 6.15
CA GLY A 165 23.08 -61.16 6.08
C GLY A 165 24.19 -60.35 6.75
N ASP A 166 24.35 -60.53 8.07
CA ASP A 166 25.59 -60.91 8.79
C ASP A 166 26.93 -60.13 8.64
N PRO A 167 27.85 -60.23 9.62
CA PRO A 167 28.36 -59.05 10.34
C PRO A 167 29.89 -58.78 10.26
N GLU A 168 30.25 -57.55 10.70
CA GLU A 168 31.46 -57.13 11.47
C GLU A 168 32.89 -57.38 10.90
N PRO A 169 33.98 -56.83 11.51
CA PRO A 169 34.23 -55.46 11.99
C PRO A 169 35.67 -54.95 11.66
N GLY A 170 35.99 -53.70 12.00
CA GLY A 170 37.30 -53.40 12.62
C GLY A 170 38.14 -52.20 12.14
N ARG A 171 38.53 -51.40 13.16
CA ARG A 171 39.82 -50.72 13.39
C ARG A 171 40.14 -49.36 12.75
N ALA A 172 40.04 -48.33 13.60
CA ALA A 172 41.12 -47.61 14.29
C ALA A 172 42.22 -46.84 13.52
N GLY A 173 42.42 -45.59 13.98
CA GLY A 173 43.66 -44.79 13.94
C GLY A 173 43.69 -43.73 12.83
N GLY A 174 44.09 -42.48 13.01
CA GLY A 174 44.70 -41.74 14.13
C GLY A 174 45.48 -40.53 13.59
N ASN A 175 45.49 -39.44 14.37
CA ASN A 175 46.50 -38.37 14.53
C ASN A 175 46.92 -37.39 13.41
N GLY A 176 47.05 -36.12 13.85
CA GLY A 176 48.17 -35.19 13.55
C GLY A 176 47.75 -33.89 12.86
N SER A 177 47.62 -32.75 13.57
CA SER A 177 48.67 -31.72 13.86
C SER A 177 49.11 -30.93 12.60
N ASP A 178 49.33 -29.61 12.54
CA ASP A 178 49.69 -28.59 13.52
C ASP A 178 49.77 -27.21 12.79
N ARG A 179 49.59 -26.09 13.52
CA ARG A 179 50.10 -24.69 13.30
C ARG A 179 49.56 -23.89 12.08
N GLY A 180 49.28 -22.58 12.14
CA GLY A 180 49.64 -21.43 12.99
C GLY A 180 49.78 -20.23 12.02
N VAL A 181 49.25 -19.02 12.24
CA VAL A 181 49.88 -17.87 12.94
C VAL A 181 49.09 -16.61 12.52
N GLU A 182 48.71 -15.74 13.47
CA GLU A 182 48.29 -14.34 13.27
C GLU A 182 49.48 -13.36 13.39
N PRO A 183 49.33 -12.08 13.00
CA PRO A 183 49.08 -10.99 13.99
C PRO A 183 48.11 -9.88 13.48
N GLY A 184 47.26 -9.24 14.30
CA GLY A 184 47.51 -8.10 15.23
C GLY A 184 47.68 -6.75 14.48
N VAL A 185 47.00 -5.61 14.76
CA VAL A 185 46.94 -4.82 16.02
C VAL A 185 46.03 -3.55 15.88
N ASP A 186 45.24 -3.26 16.95
CA ASP A 186 44.73 -2.03 17.64
C ASP A 186 44.10 -0.76 17.00
N ARG A 187 42.90 -0.39 17.52
CA ARG A 187 42.57 0.74 18.47
C ARG A 187 41.02 0.95 18.54
N ALA A 188 40.28 0.72 19.64
CA ALA A 188 40.01 1.55 20.84
C ALA A 188 39.44 2.97 20.55
N GLY A 189 38.32 3.49 21.09
CA GLY A 189 37.31 3.03 22.06
C GLY A 189 36.51 4.22 22.67
N GLY A 190 35.30 3.97 23.20
CA GLY A 190 34.54 4.81 24.17
C GLY A 190 33.18 5.35 23.66
N GLY A 191 32.03 5.23 24.34
CA GLY A 191 31.66 4.62 25.63
C GLY A 191 30.22 5.01 26.06
N ALA A 192 29.64 4.18 26.96
CA ALA A 192 28.44 4.38 27.81
C ALA A 192 27.05 4.36 27.13
N SER A 193 26.00 3.69 27.63
CA SER A 193 25.76 3.05 28.95
C SER A 193 24.53 2.13 28.90
N ASP A 194 24.67 0.96 29.51
CA ASP A 194 23.64 -0.02 29.91
C ASP A 194 22.95 0.43 31.22
N PRO A 195 21.75 -0.07 31.59
CA PRO A 195 21.76 -1.19 32.53
C PRO A 195 20.60 -2.19 32.39
N GLY A 196 20.92 -3.50 32.46
CA GLY A 196 19.95 -4.51 32.91
C GLY A 196 20.33 -5.99 32.68
N GLY A 197 21.47 -6.45 33.22
CA GLY A 197 22.03 -7.78 32.91
C GLY A 197 21.47 -9.02 33.63
N GLY A 198 21.72 -10.18 32.98
CA GLY A 198 21.93 -11.51 33.57
C GLY A 198 21.50 -12.70 32.66
N PRO A 199 22.13 -13.89 32.75
CA PRO A 199 23.54 -14.23 32.54
C PRO A 199 23.78 -15.06 31.25
N ALA A 200 25.04 -15.11 30.82
CA ALA A 200 25.52 -15.81 29.62
C ALA A 200 25.39 -17.34 29.66
N GLY A 201 25.03 -17.91 28.50
CA GLY A 201 25.18 -19.32 28.13
C GLY A 201 25.70 -19.44 26.69
N ASP A 202 26.53 -20.46 26.44
CA ASP A 202 27.36 -20.74 25.25
C ASP A 202 26.70 -20.60 23.85
N PRO A 203 27.51 -20.38 22.78
CA PRO A 203 27.04 -20.07 21.44
C PRO A 203 26.67 -21.35 20.68
N ALA A 204 25.38 -21.67 20.64
CA ALA A 204 24.82 -22.68 19.75
C ALA A 204 23.79 -22.01 18.84
N GLY A 205 24.21 -21.74 17.60
CA GLY A 205 23.36 -21.44 16.44
C GLY A 205 22.27 -20.40 16.64
N GLU A 206 22.53 -19.16 16.23
CA GLU A 206 21.47 -18.16 16.08
C GLU A 206 20.33 -18.72 15.22
N PRO A 207 19.06 -18.60 15.67
CA PRO A 207 17.93 -18.97 14.84
C PRO A 207 17.78 -17.93 13.72
N ASP A 208 17.71 -18.41 12.47
CA ASP A 208 17.31 -17.68 11.25
C ASP A 208 15.90 -17.06 11.41
N SER A 209 15.78 -16.08 12.29
CA SER A 209 14.55 -15.43 12.67
C SER A 209 14.59 -13.98 12.18
N VAL A 210 13.64 -13.67 11.28
CA VAL A 210 13.16 -12.32 10.93
C VAL A 210 14.14 -11.37 10.20
N ALA A 211 15.44 -11.66 10.12
CA ALA A 211 16.46 -10.83 9.46
C ALA A 211 16.32 -10.61 7.93
N GLN A 212 15.26 -11.14 7.29
CA GLN A 212 15.05 -11.00 5.83
C GLN A 212 14.04 -9.90 5.45
N VAL A 213 13.21 -9.41 6.38
CA VAL A 213 12.36 -8.24 6.13
C VAL A 213 13.20 -6.95 6.16
N ASP A 214 14.29 -6.96 6.93
CA ASP A 214 15.28 -5.87 7.00
C ASP A 214 16.00 -5.63 5.65
N SER A 215 16.05 -6.61 4.73
CA SER A 215 16.82 -6.45 3.50
C SER A 215 16.22 -5.39 2.57
N LEU A 216 14.90 -5.27 2.49
CA LEU A 216 14.27 -4.27 1.63
C LEU A 216 14.39 -2.85 2.18
N GLU A 217 14.44 -2.68 3.51
CA GLU A 217 14.62 -1.37 4.15
C GLU A 217 16.06 -0.85 4.01
N LEU A 218 17.03 -1.74 3.81
CA LEU A 218 18.44 -1.39 3.60
C LEU A 218 18.74 -0.89 2.18
N TRP A 219 17.80 -1.01 1.23
CA TRP A 219 18.03 -0.61 -0.15
C TRP A 219 17.73 0.85 -0.40
N ASP A 220 18.67 1.50 -1.08
CA ASP A 220 18.50 2.85 -1.57
C ASP A 220 17.52 2.86 -2.76
N MET A 221 16.23 2.94 -2.42
CA MET A 221 15.12 3.03 -3.37
C MET A 221 14.75 4.49 -3.67
N ARG A 222 15.73 5.40 -3.70
CA ARG A 222 15.51 6.82 -4.02
C ARG A 222 15.31 7.09 -5.51
N GLU A 223 15.83 6.22 -6.38
CA GLU A 223 15.69 6.36 -7.83
C GLU A 223 14.38 5.75 -8.33
N MET A 224 13.60 6.51 -9.12
CA MET A 224 12.23 6.14 -9.53
C MET A 224 12.06 4.74 -10.13
N LEU A 225 13.05 4.28 -10.90
CA LEU A 225 13.00 3.02 -11.66
C LEU A 225 13.98 1.97 -11.13
N PHE A 226 14.34 2.04 -9.84
CA PHE A 226 15.19 1.06 -9.17
C PHE A 226 14.72 -0.39 -9.42
N ALA A 227 13.40 -0.61 -9.53
CA ALA A 227 12.81 -1.93 -9.71
C ALA A 227 13.06 -2.57 -11.08
N ASP A 228 13.53 -1.81 -12.07
CA ASP A 228 13.95 -2.32 -13.39
C ASP A 228 15.41 -2.83 -13.39
N THR A 229 16.17 -2.59 -12.31
CA THR A 229 17.59 -2.95 -12.23
C THR A 229 17.79 -4.47 -12.04
N PRO A 230 18.84 -5.07 -12.64
CA PRO A 230 19.21 -6.46 -12.35
C PRO A 230 19.49 -6.70 -10.87
N GLU A 231 20.10 -5.72 -10.19
CA GLU A 231 20.47 -5.79 -8.78
C GLU A 231 19.24 -5.99 -7.88
N TRP A 232 18.18 -5.20 -8.09
CA TRP A 232 16.91 -5.37 -7.38
C TRP A 232 16.29 -6.75 -7.63
N ARG A 233 16.28 -7.19 -8.90
CA ARG A 233 15.73 -8.49 -9.29
C ARG A 233 16.48 -9.64 -8.62
N ASP A 234 17.80 -9.62 -8.68
CA ASP A 234 18.64 -10.70 -8.16
C ASP A 234 18.52 -10.80 -6.64
N GLU A 235 18.44 -9.67 -5.94
CA GLU A 235 18.27 -9.68 -4.49
C GLU A 235 16.86 -10.15 -4.07
N LEU A 236 15.80 -9.63 -4.69
CA LEU A 236 14.44 -10.08 -4.36
C LEU A 236 14.24 -11.57 -4.66
N ASN A 237 14.85 -12.09 -5.71
CA ASN A 237 14.84 -13.53 -5.99
C ASN A 237 15.52 -14.36 -4.89
N LEU A 238 16.32 -13.77 -4.00
CA LEU A 238 16.90 -14.43 -2.83
C LEU A 238 16.02 -14.34 -1.58
N ALA A 239 15.12 -13.36 -1.50
CA ALA A 239 14.38 -13.02 -0.27
C ALA A 239 12.84 -13.13 -0.36
N TRP A 240 12.26 -13.19 -1.56
CA TRP A 240 10.79 -13.05 -1.74
C TRP A 240 10.08 -14.30 -2.30
N GLY A 241 8.91 -14.14 -2.93
CA GLY A 241 8.01 -15.23 -3.34
C GLY A 241 8.70 -16.40 -4.07
N PHE A 242 9.60 -16.13 -5.01
CA PHE A 242 10.40 -17.14 -5.72
C PHE A 242 11.73 -17.54 -5.05
N ALA A 243 12.01 -17.06 -3.85
CA ALA A 243 13.23 -17.39 -3.12
C ALA A 243 13.38 -18.88 -2.82
N LYS A 244 14.61 -19.25 -2.46
CA LYS A 244 14.90 -20.59 -1.94
C LYS A 244 13.96 -20.89 -0.77
N PRO A 245 13.45 -22.13 -0.68
CA PRO A 245 12.62 -22.53 0.45
C PRO A 245 13.32 -22.20 1.76
N LEU A 246 12.57 -21.58 2.69
CA LEU A 246 13.11 -21.20 3.99
C LEU A 246 13.00 -22.38 4.94
N ALA A 247 14.02 -22.57 5.79
CA ALA A 247 14.00 -23.63 6.81
C ALA A 247 12.96 -23.34 7.90
N ASN A 248 12.71 -22.06 8.19
CA ASN A 248 11.71 -21.61 9.14
C ASN A 248 10.29 -21.78 8.56
N PRO A 249 9.39 -22.56 9.20
CA PRO A 249 8.03 -22.77 8.73
C PRO A 249 7.21 -21.49 8.51
N LEU A 250 7.35 -20.49 9.39
CA LEU A 250 6.61 -19.22 9.26
C LEU A 250 7.08 -18.42 8.06
N GLY A 251 8.40 -18.33 7.86
CA GLY A 251 9.00 -17.70 6.69
C GLY A 251 8.60 -18.41 5.40
N GLU A 252 8.60 -19.74 5.38
CA GLU A 252 8.18 -20.53 4.23
C GLU A 252 6.68 -20.38 3.92
N ALA A 253 5.82 -20.26 4.95
CA ALA A 253 4.40 -19.96 4.77
C ALA A 253 4.19 -18.57 4.14
N MET A 254 4.89 -17.55 4.63
CA MET A 254 4.84 -16.20 4.07
C MET A 254 5.34 -16.17 2.62
N ARG A 255 6.46 -16.85 2.32
CA ARG A 255 7.00 -16.98 0.97
C ARG A 255 5.98 -17.58 0.00
N ARG A 256 5.32 -18.67 0.40
CA ARG A 256 4.25 -19.31 -0.41
C ARG A 256 3.02 -18.44 -0.57
N TYR A 257 2.64 -17.71 0.48
CA TYR A 257 1.55 -16.73 0.41
C TYR A 257 1.87 -15.65 -0.63
N MET A 258 3.06 -15.06 -0.57
CA MET A 258 3.47 -14.04 -1.54
C MET A 258 3.55 -14.58 -2.97
N LEU A 259 4.08 -15.80 -3.15
CA LEU A 259 4.08 -16.47 -4.45
C LEU A 259 2.65 -16.64 -5.00
N TYR A 260 1.71 -17.06 -4.15
CA TYR A 260 0.31 -17.22 -4.54
C TYR A 260 -0.35 -15.87 -4.84
N ARG A 261 -0.12 -14.84 -4.02
CA ARG A 261 -0.57 -13.46 -4.28
C ARG A 261 -0.08 -12.97 -5.65
N ASN A 262 1.20 -13.18 -5.97
CA ASN A 262 1.78 -12.79 -7.25
C ASN A 262 1.16 -13.54 -8.44
N LEU A 263 0.84 -14.83 -8.30
CA LEU A 263 0.10 -15.59 -9.32
C LEU A 263 -1.32 -15.05 -9.53
N ARG A 264 -1.99 -14.62 -8.46
CA ARG A 264 -3.34 -14.03 -8.52
C ARG A 264 -3.30 -12.66 -9.17
N ILE A 265 -2.32 -11.82 -8.82
CA ILE A 265 -2.07 -10.54 -9.47
C ILE A 265 -1.79 -10.73 -10.97
N ALA A 266 -0.89 -11.65 -11.32
CA ALA A 266 -0.58 -11.95 -12.72
C ALA A 266 -1.84 -12.36 -13.50
N ARG A 267 -2.74 -13.14 -12.92
CA ARG A 267 -4.03 -13.50 -13.54
C ARG A 267 -4.88 -12.27 -13.85
N GLU A 268 -4.99 -11.31 -12.93
CA GLU A 268 -5.76 -10.09 -13.17
C GLU A 268 -5.11 -9.20 -14.23
N ILE A 269 -3.78 -9.13 -14.25
CA ILE A 269 -3.03 -8.43 -15.31
C ILE A 269 -3.28 -9.09 -16.67
N VAL A 270 -3.26 -10.42 -16.76
CA VAL A 270 -3.58 -11.15 -18.00
C VAL A 270 -5.00 -10.86 -18.47
N ASN A 271 -5.97 -10.85 -17.55
CA ASN A 271 -7.36 -10.53 -17.87
C ASN A 271 -7.50 -9.09 -18.40
N LEU A 272 -6.80 -8.13 -17.80
CA LEU A 272 -6.76 -6.75 -18.28
C LEU A 272 -6.09 -6.67 -19.66
N ALA A 273 -4.94 -7.31 -19.85
CA ALA A 273 -4.23 -7.34 -21.13
C ALA A 273 -5.12 -7.89 -22.25
N ALA A 274 -5.90 -8.94 -21.99
CA ALA A 274 -6.80 -9.51 -22.99
C ALA A 274 -7.99 -8.60 -23.35
N ASP A 275 -8.42 -7.70 -22.47
CA ASP A 275 -9.41 -6.66 -22.82
C ASP A 275 -8.82 -5.59 -23.75
N TYR A 276 -7.48 -5.46 -23.75
CA TYR A 276 -6.69 -4.51 -24.54
C TYR A 276 -5.78 -5.21 -25.55
N ASP A 277 -6.30 -6.28 -26.17
CA ASP A 277 -5.56 -7.10 -27.13
C ASP A 277 -4.83 -6.26 -28.20
N GLY A 278 -3.53 -6.53 -28.36
CA GLY A 278 -2.66 -5.86 -29.33
C GLY A 278 -2.21 -4.45 -28.93
N GLN A 279 -2.57 -3.98 -27.73
CA GLN A 279 -2.23 -2.66 -27.22
C GLN A 279 -1.22 -2.76 -26.06
N ARG A 280 -0.98 -1.63 -25.38
CA ARG A 280 -0.12 -1.53 -24.20
C ARG A 280 -0.96 -1.22 -22.98
N ILE A 281 -0.71 -1.93 -21.88
CA ILE A 281 -1.20 -1.57 -20.55
C ILE A 281 -0.03 -1.25 -19.63
N ALA A 282 -0.27 -0.45 -18.59
CA ALA A 282 0.69 -0.20 -17.52
C ALA A 282 0.16 -0.73 -16.19
N VAL A 283 1.04 -1.16 -15.30
CA VAL A 283 0.69 -1.64 -13.96
C VAL A 283 1.55 -0.89 -12.94
N LEU A 284 0.92 -0.22 -11.98
CA LEU A 284 1.58 0.41 -10.84
C LEU A 284 1.40 -0.50 -9.62
N ILE A 285 2.51 -0.99 -9.08
CA ILE A 285 2.49 -1.97 -7.99
C ILE A 285 3.78 -1.89 -7.18
N GLY A 286 3.72 -2.28 -5.91
CA GLY A 286 4.85 -2.45 -5.03
C GLY A 286 5.98 -3.24 -5.69
N ALA A 287 7.19 -2.69 -5.63
CA ALA A 287 8.37 -3.18 -6.35
C ALA A 287 8.72 -4.64 -6.00
N ALA A 288 8.35 -5.09 -4.79
CA ALA A 288 8.50 -6.47 -4.33
C ALA A 288 7.77 -7.50 -5.21
N HIS A 289 6.70 -7.10 -5.90
CA HIS A 289 5.93 -7.96 -6.79
C HIS A 289 6.60 -8.13 -8.15
N LYS A 290 7.39 -7.16 -8.61
CA LYS A 290 7.82 -7.06 -10.00
C LYS A 290 8.64 -8.28 -10.49
N PRO A 291 9.65 -8.80 -9.78
CA PRO A 291 10.44 -9.92 -10.29
C PRO A 291 9.60 -11.17 -10.61
N ASP A 292 8.69 -11.52 -9.71
CA ASP A 292 7.77 -12.65 -9.90
C ASP A 292 6.81 -12.39 -11.06
N LEU A 293 6.30 -11.16 -11.18
CA LEU A 293 5.40 -10.79 -12.27
C LEU A 293 6.08 -10.77 -13.64
N ASP A 294 7.31 -10.25 -13.73
CA ASP A 294 8.14 -10.31 -14.94
C ASP A 294 8.26 -11.77 -15.42
N LEU A 295 8.56 -12.69 -14.48
CA LEU A 295 8.69 -14.12 -14.76
C LEU A 295 7.36 -14.76 -15.18
N PHE A 296 6.30 -14.58 -14.39
CA PHE A 296 5.01 -15.21 -14.67
C PHE A 296 4.41 -14.76 -15.99
N LEU A 297 4.34 -13.45 -16.20
CA LEU A 297 3.75 -12.88 -17.41
C LEU A 297 4.59 -13.18 -18.64
N GLY A 298 5.91 -13.28 -18.50
CA GLY A 298 6.81 -13.70 -19.59
C GLY A 298 6.56 -15.13 -20.08
N THR A 299 5.86 -15.96 -19.31
CA THR A 299 5.45 -17.32 -19.74
C THR A 299 4.06 -17.37 -20.38
N VAL A 300 3.30 -16.28 -20.34
CA VAL A 300 1.93 -16.23 -20.89
C VAL A 300 1.98 -15.98 -22.40
N PRO A 301 1.32 -16.81 -23.23
CA PRO A 301 1.25 -16.58 -24.66
C PRO A 301 0.74 -15.17 -25.01
N ASN A 302 1.39 -14.52 -25.96
CA ASN A 302 1.05 -13.19 -26.48
C ASN A 302 1.16 -12.04 -25.47
N ILE A 303 1.70 -12.25 -24.27
CA ILE A 303 2.14 -11.14 -23.43
C ILE A 303 3.60 -10.81 -23.75
N VAL A 304 3.87 -9.52 -23.93
CA VAL A 304 5.22 -8.97 -24.04
C VAL A 304 5.46 -8.09 -22.84
N VAL A 305 6.22 -8.59 -21.85
CA VAL A 305 6.63 -7.79 -20.70
C VAL A 305 7.68 -6.76 -21.14
N ARG A 306 7.48 -5.51 -20.74
CA ARG A 306 8.36 -4.38 -21.06
C ARG A 306 8.75 -3.66 -19.77
N ASN A 307 9.95 -3.09 -19.75
CA ASN A 307 10.44 -2.32 -18.61
C ASN A 307 10.09 -0.83 -18.77
N ALA A 308 9.73 -0.17 -17.67
CA ALA A 308 9.35 1.24 -17.71
C ALA A 308 10.53 2.15 -18.13
N SER A 309 11.76 1.73 -17.80
CA SER A 309 13.03 2.34 -18.20
C SER A 309 13.20 2.49 -19.71
N GLU A 310 12.51 1.69 -20.52
CA GLU A 310 12.52 1.82 -21.97
C GLU A 310 11.90 3.16 -22.46
N TRP A 311 11.05 3.78 -21.65
CA TRP A 311 10.46 5.11 -21.89
C TRP A 311 11.17 6.22 -21.10
N TRP A 312 12.11 5.86 -20.22
CA TRP A 312 12.85 6.81 -19.42
C TRP A 312 13.93 7.52 -20.23
N GLY A 313 14.67 6.79 -21.08
CA GLY A 313 15.76 7.33 -21.89
C GLY A 313 16.83 8.00 -21.03
N ASP A 314 17.23 9.22 -21.39
CA ASP A 314 18.15 10.06 -20.60
C ASP A 314 17.46 10.77 -19.40
N GLY A 315 16.21 10.41 -19.12
CA GLY A 315 15.35 11.01 -18.09
C GLY A 315 14.16 11.79 -18.65
N LEU A 316 13.29 12.24 -17.74
CA LEU A 316 12.18 13.15 -18.04
C LEU A 316 12.68 14.59 -18.11
N THR A 317 12.18 15.35 -19.08
CA THR A 317 12.50 16.78 -19.17
C THR A 317 11.77 17.57 -18.09
N ALA A 318 12.32 18.71 -17.69
CA ALA A 318 11.67 19.59 -16.72
C ALA A 318 10.27 20.04 -17.18
N GLU A 319 10.08 20.27 -18.50
CA GLU A 319 8.80 20.66 -19.07
C GLU A 319 7.74 19.56 -18.95
N GLU A 320 8.11 18.30 -19.20
CA GLU A 320 7.19 17.16 -19.02
C GLU A 320 6.76 17.00 -17.57
N VAL A 321 7.67 17.19 -16.62
CA VAL A 321 7.36 17.10 -15.19
C VAL A 321 6.50 18.29 -14.76
N GLU A 322 6.87 19.51 -15.13
CA GLU A 322 6.12 20.73 -14.79
C GLU A 322 4.68 20.69 -15.32
N ALA A 323 4.48 20.17 -16.53
CA ALA A 323 3.15 20.00 -17.13
C ALA A 323 2.23 19.06 -16.34
N GLU A 324 2.81 18.20 -15.50
CA GLU A 324 2.09 17.22 -14.69
C GLU A 324 2.14 17.52 -13.18
N GLU A 325 2.59 18.71 -12.77
CA GLU A 325 2.46 19.19 -11.39
C GLU A 325 0.99 19.48 -11.05
N ARG A 326 0.57 19.10 -9.84
CA ARG A 326 -0.77 19.41 -9.31
C ARG A 326 -0.63 19.90 -7.88
N ARG A 327 -1.43 20.92 -7.54
CA ARG A 327 -1.45 21.49 -6.19
C ARG A 327 -1.73 20.44 -5.11
N ALA A 328 -2.62 19.49 -5.37
CA ALA A 328 -2.95 18.42 -4.43
C ALA A 328 -1.73 17.56 -4.07
N ASP A 329 -0.87 17.25 -5.05
CA ASP A 329 0.37 16.49 -4.79
C ASP A 329 1.37 17.29 -3.98
N HIS A 330 1.49 18.61 -4.23
CA HIS A 330 2.35 19.46 -3.41
C HIS A 330 1.89 19.49 -1.96
N LEU A 331 0.57 19.56 -1.71
CA LEU A 331 0.02 19.46 -0.37
C LEU A 331 0.26 18.09 0.26
N ALA A 332 0.12 16.99 -0.49
CA ALA A 332 0.40 15.65 0.00
C ALA A 332 1.88 15.46 0.38
N ILE A 333 2.81 15.91 -0.46
CA ILE A 333 4.25 15.90 -0.18
C ILE A 333 4.55 16.73 1.07
N LEU A 334 4.05 17.97 1.13
CA LEU A 334 4.27 18.86 2.26
C LEU A 334 3.72 18.27 3.56
N TRP A 335 2.51 17.73 3.54
CA TRP A 335 1.90 17.14 4.72
C TRP A 335 2.67 15.89 5.17
N TYR A 336 3.00 14.98 4.25
CA TYR A 336 3.74 13.75 4.57
C TYR A 336 5.08 14.04 5.28
N ASN A 337 5.84 15.02 4.78
CA ASN A 337 7.15 15.36 5.31
C ASN A 337 7.12 16.29 6.53
N LEU A 338 6.15 17.21 6.63
CA LEU A 338 6.13 18.22 7.69
C LEU A 338 5.18 17.90 8.85
N ALA A 339 4.09 17.20 8.58
CA ALA A 339 3.01 16.91 9.54
C ALA A 339 2.79 15.41 9.78
N GLY A 340 3.27 14.55 8.87
CA GLY A 340 3.33 13.11 9.05
C GLY A 340 4.32 12.69 10.14
N GLY A 341 4.33 11.39 10.45
CA GLY A 341 5.28 10.79 11.41
C GLY A 341 6.31 9.86 10.77
N ARG A 342 6.42 9.86 9.43
CA ARG A 342 7.21 8.87 8.68
C ARG A 342 8.64 9.32 8.35
N VAL A 343 8.89 10.63 8.28
CA VAL A 343 10.21 11.19 8.00
C VAL A 343 10.74 11.87 9.26
N PRO A 344 11.90 11.45 9.79
CA PRO A 344 12.52 12.13 10.93
C PRO A 344 12.74 13.62 10.63
N PRO A 345 12.50 14.55 11.58
CA PRO A 345 12.63 15.99 11.35
C PRO A 345 13.99 16.42 10.76
N GLU A 346 15.07 15.73 11.14
CA GLU A 346 16.44 15.95 10.68
C GLU A 346 16.71 15.48 9.25
N GLU A 347 15.87 14.59 8.70
CA GLU A 347 15.97 14.06 7.34
C GLU A 347 15.10 14.81 6.34
N VAL A 348 14.22 15.71 6.81
CA VAL A 348 13.35 16.50 5.94
C VAL A 348 14.18 17.46 5.08
N ASP A 349 14.04 17.36 3.75
CA ASP A 349 14.59 18.35 2.81
C ASP A 349 13.80 19.67 2.89
N LEU A 350 14.20 20.53 3.81
CA LEU A 350 13.57 21.83 4.04
C LEU A 350 13.66 22.76 2.83
N ALA A 351 14.69 22.63 1.98
CA ALA A 351 14.82 23.47 0.79
C ALA A 351 13.76 23.11 -0.25
N ARG A 352 13.54 21.81 -0.46
CA ARG A 352 12.44 21.32 -1.31
C ARG A 352 11.07 21.70 -0.73
N MET A 353 10.87 21.54 0.58
CA MET A 353 9.60 21.93 1.21
C MET A 353 9.33 23.45 1.08
N ASP A 354 10.36 24.30 1.19
CA ASP A 354 10.21 25.74 0.97
C ASP A 354 9.84 26.08 -0.47
N ALA A 355 10.43 25.40 -1.45
CA ALA A 355 10.08 25.57 -2.86
C ALA A 355 8.62 25.16 -3.15
N LEU A 356 8.17 24.03 -2.58
CA LEU A 356 6.79 23.56 -2.72
C LEU A 356 5.79 24.48 -2.02
N LEU A 357 6.10 24.95 -0.80
CA LEU A 357 5.27 25.93 -0.09
C LEU A 357 5.11 27.22 -0.91
N ALA A 358 6.19 27.75 -1.47
CA ALA A 358 6.12 28.96 -2.30
C ALA A 358 5.18 28.79 -3.51
N ARG A 359 5.14 27.60 -4.12
CA ARG A 359 4.20 27.29 -5.22
C ARG A 359 2.75 27.28 -4.76
N VAL A 360 2.44 26.63 -3.62
CA VAL A 360 1.05 26.55 -3.14
C VAL A 360 0.53 27.86 -2.52
N GLU A 361 1.43 28.71 -2.01
CA GLU A 361 1.13 30.05 -1.47
C GLU A 361 0.87 31.11 -2.53
N ALA A 362 1.36 30.90 -3.76
CA ALA A 362 1.05 31.80 -4.88
C ALA A 362 -0.45 31.78 -5.26
N GLY A 363 -1.20 30.79 -4.76
CA GLY A 363 -2.64 30.68 -4.95
C GLY A 363 -3.49 31.48 -3.94
N PRO A 364 -4.81 31.23 -3.90
CA PRO A 364 -5.68 31.77 -2.87
C PRO A 364 -5.21 31.38 -1.47
N TRP A 365 -5.49 32.26 -0.50
CA TRP A 365 -5.25 31.94 0.90
C TRP A 365 -5.96 30.66 1.32
N ASP A 366 -5.25 29.80 2.05
CA ASP A 366 -5.71 28.49 2.47
C ASP A 366 -5.17 28.15 3.88
N PRO A 367 -6.02 27.86 4.87
CA PRO A 367 -5.58 27.53 6.23
C PRO A 367 -4.69 26.28 6.30
N GLU A 368 -4.86 25.31 5.38
CA GLU A 368 -3.99 24.13 5.30
C GLU A 368 -2.55 24.51 4.92
N VAL A 369 -2.39 25.48 4.02
CA VAL A 369 -1.06 25.96 3.60
C VAL A 369 -0.37 26.73 4.74
N GLU A 370 -1.10 27.59 5.45
CA GLU A 370 -0.53 28.28 6.62
C GLU A 370 -0.18 27.31 7.76
N PHE A 371 -0.99 26.28 7.98
CA PHE A 371 -0.66 25.19 8.89
C PHE A 371 0.65 24.49 8.49
N LEU A 372 0.82 24.14 7.20
CA LEU A 372 2.05 23.51 6.71
C LEU A 372 3.26 24.45 6.83
N ARG A 373 3.08 25.76 6.63
CA ARG A 373 4.12 26.77 6.90
C ARG A 373 4.53 26.80 8.37
N ALA A 374 3.57 26.69 9.30
CA ALA A 374 3.85 26.59 10.73
C ALA A 374 4.59 25.29 11.07
N ARG A 375 4.18 24.15 10.50
CA ARG A 375 4.90 22.87 10.64
C ARG A 375 6.34 22.97 10.12
N ARG A 376 6.58 23.63 8.99
CA ARG A 376 7.94 23.92 8.49
C ARG A 376 8.77 24.73 9.48
N HIS A 377 8.18 25.70 10.18
CA HIS A 377 8.90 26.41 11.24
C HIS A 377 9.23 25.51 12.43
N ALA A 378 8.27 24.66 12.86
CA ALA A 378 8.48 23.72 13.94
C ALA A 378 9.59 22.70 13.64
N VAL A 379 9.56 22.07 12.45
CA VAL A 379 10.59 21.11 12.00
C VAL A 379 11.97 21.77 11.94
N ALA A 380 12.05 23.04 11.55
CA ALA A 380 13.30 23.80 11.54
C ALA A 380 13.74 24.32 12.93
N GLY A 381 13.09 23.90 14.02
CA GLY A 381 13.41 24.30 15.39
C GLY A 381 12.96 25.72 15.78
N ALA A 382 12.12 26.37 14.98
CA ALA A 382 11.58 27.71 15.24
C ALA A 382 10.16 27.63 15.84
N ALA A 383 10.05 27.00 17.02
CA ALA A 383 8.77 26.68 17.64
C ALA A 383 7.92 27.93 17.94
N GLU A 384 8.52 29.05 18.34
CA GLU A 384 7.80 30.30 18.64
C GLU A 384 7.04 30.81 17.42
N LYS A 385 7.66 30.75 16.24
CA LYS A 385 7.03 31.17 14.97
C LYS A 385 5.88 30.26 14.59
N ALA A 386 6.03 28.95 14.81
CA ALA A 386 4.96 27.99 14.56
C ALA A 386 3.75 28.27 15.45
N VAL A 387 3.99 28.51 16.76
CA VAL A 387 2.94 28.81 17.74
C VAL A 387 2.20 30.11 17.41
N GLU A 388 2.90 31.15 16.96
CA GLU A 388 2.26 32.41 16.52
C GLU A 388 1.24 32.16 15.38
N ILE A 389 1.64 31.38 14.37
CA ILE A 389 0.76 31.05 13.24
C ILE A 389 -0.41 30.17 13.71
N TYR A 390 -0.15 29.14 14.52
CA TYR A 390 -1.23 28.28 15.04
C TYR A 390 -2.24 29.06 15.85
N ARG A 391 -1.82 29.99 16.71
CA ARG A 391 -2.73 30.85 17.48
C ARG A 391 -3.59 31.72 16.58
N THR A 392 -2.96 32.30 15.55
CA THR A 392 -3.67 33.12 14.55
C THR A 392 -4.76 32.30 13.87
N LEU A 393 -4.42 31.10 13.39
CA LEU A 393 -5.36 30.19 12.73
C LEU A 393 -6.45 29.67 13.68
N ALA A 394 -6.11 29.38 14.93
CA ALA A 394 -7.06 28.84 15.89
C ALA A 394 -8.09 29.90 16.34
N TRP A 395 -7.64 31.13 16.63
CA TRP A 395 -8.43 32.06 17.45
C TRP A 395 -8.56 33.48 16.91
N GLU A 396 -7.75 33.90 15.94
CA GLU A 396 -7.74 35.30 15.46
C GLU A 396 -8.37 35.44 14.08
N ARG A 397 -8.36 34.37 13.28
CA ARG A 397 -8.88 34.35 11.92
C ARG A 397 -10.11 33.47 11.79
N ASP A 398 -11.15 34.00 11.15
CA ASP A 398 -12.36 33.25 10.82
C ASP A 398 -12.19 32.46 9.52
N TRP A 399 -12.48 31.16 9.58
CA TRP A 399 -12.51 30.25 8.43
C TRP A 399 -13.28 28.97 8.80
N GLU A 400 -13.91 28.38 7.80
CA GLU A 400 -14.67 27.13 7.94
C GLU A 400 -13.73 25.94 7.99
N ASP A 401 -13.88 25.13 9.04
CA ASP A 401 -13.06 23.94 9.23
C ASP A 401 -13.39 22.85 8.21
N ARG A 402 -12.38 22.05 7.86
CA ARG A 402 -12.46 20.99 6.84
C ARG A 402 -11.38 19.93 7.05
N PRO A 403 -11.54 18.74 6.46
CA PRO A 403 -10.44 17.79 6.34
C PRO A 403 -9.27 18.36 5.54
N PHE A 404 -8.09 17.78 5.74
CA PHE A 404 -6.93 18.03 4.88
C PHE A 404 -7.18 17.54 3.45
N THR A 405 -6.42 18.08 2.50
CA THR A 405 -6.36 17.53 1.15
C THR A 405 -5.68 16.15 1.17
N TYR A 406 -4.70 15.99 2.06
CA TYR A 406 -4.03 14.74 2.37
C TYR A 406 -3.60 14.75 3.85
N PRO A 407 -3.77 13.65 4.60
CA PRO A 407 -4.36 12.38 4.21
C PRO A 407 -5.87 12.48 3.95
N ASP A 408 -6.41 11.56 3.13
CA ASP A 408 -7.83 11.53 2.79
C ASP A 408 -8.64 10.88 3.93
N LEU A 409 -9.27 11.71 4.76
CA LEU A 409 -10.13 11.26 5.86
C LEU A 409 -11.27 10.33 5.38
N GLN A 410 -11.80 10.56 4.17
CA GLN A 410 -12.87 9.70 3.64
C GLN A 410 -12.31 8.35 3.19
N LEU A 411 -11.06 8.29 2.75
CA LEU A 411 -10.40 7.01 2.48
C LEU A 411 -10.27 6.19 3.77
N SER A 412 -9.78 6.78 4.86
CA SER A 412 -9.68 6.11 6.16
C SER A 412 -11.05 5.58 6.63
N GLN A 413 -12.11 6.38 6.43
CA GLN A 413 -13.49 5.96 6.74
C GLN A 413 -13.94 4.76 5.90
N ARG A 414 -13.73 4.79 4.57
CA ARG A 414 -14.12 3.68 3.69
C ARG A 414 -13.33 2.40 4.01
N VAL A 415 -12.03 2.52 4.34
CA VAL A 415 -11.19 1.39 4.78
C VAL A 415 -11.77 0.78 6.05
N LEU A 416 -12.06 1.58 7.07
CA LEU A 416 -12.69 1.14 8.30
C LEU A 416 -14.03 0.44 8.04
N GLU A 417 -14.93 1.10 7.32
CA GLU A 417 -16.26 0.58 7.02
C GLU A 417 -16.19 -0.77 6.29
N TRP A 418 -15.21 -0.96 5.41
CA TRP A 418 -14.96 -2.22 4.74
C TRP A 418 -14.55 -3.32 5.73
N TYR A 419 -13.59 -3.05 6.61
CA TYR A 419 -13.13 -4.02 7.61
C TYR A 419 -14.22 -4.40 8.61
N VAL A 420 -15.04 -3.45 9.04
CA VAL A 420 -16.19 -3.73 9.91
C VAL A 420 -17.18 -4.68 9.21
N ARG A 421 -17.53 -4.41 7.96
CA ARG A 421 -18.42 -5.30 7.18
C ARG A 421 -17.82 -6.70 6.97
N GLU A 422 -16.51 -6.78 6.73
CA GLU A 422 -15.83 -8.06 6.57
C GLU A 422 -15.87 -8.88 7.87
N ALA A 423 -15.57 -8.26 9.00
CA ALA A 423 -15.63 -8.89 10.32
C ALA A 423 -17.04 -9.43 10.61
N GLU A 424 -18.08 -8.61 10.38
CA GLU A 424 -19.48 -9.00 10.55
C GLU A 424 -19.87 -10.17 9.65
N ALA A 425 -19.46 -10.14 8.37
CA ALA A 425 -19.75 -11.20 7.41
C ALA A 425 -19.13 -12.54 7.79
N LEU A 426 -17.98 -12.52 8.46
CA LEU A 426 -17.30 -13.71 8.98
C LEU A 426 -17.79 -14.14 10.38
N GLY A 427 -18.71 -13.38 10.99
CA GLY A 427 -19.24 -13.65 12.32
C GLY A 427 -18.27 -13.31 13.45
N TYR A 428 -17.28 -12.45 13.19
CA TYR A 428 -16.36 -11.92 14.19
C TYR A 428 -16.79 -10.52 14.63
N GLY A 429 -16.43 -10.16 15.86
CA GLY A 429 -16.53 -8.77 16.32
C GLY A 429 -15.28 -7.98 15.94
N THR A 430 -15.45 -6.67 15.80
CA THR A 430 -14.36 -5.68 15.80
C THR A 430 -13.66 -5.64 17.16
N GLY A 431 -12.42 -5.14 17.23
CA GLY A 431 -11.63 -5.07 18.45
C GLY A 431 -11.23 -6.44 19.03
N THR A 432 -11.22 -7.49 18.21
CA THR A 432 -10.75 -8.83 18.59
C THR A 432 -9.31 -9.04 18.15
N GLU A 433 -8.59 -10.04 18.69
CA GLU A 433 -7.26 -10.39 18.16
C GLU A 433 -7.30 -10.72 16.65
N LEU A 434 -8.44 -11.24 16.18
CA LEU A 434 -8.68 -11.62 14.78
C LEU A 434 -8.98 -10.39 13.89
N TYR A 435 -9.62 -9.38 14.47
CA TYR A 435 -9.98 -8.12 13.82
C TYR A 435 -9.69 -6.98 14.80
N PRO A 436 -8.43 -6.53 14.90
CA PRO A 436 -8.00 -5.57 15.92
C PRO A 436 -8.49 -4.15 15.64
N PHE A 437 -9.11 -3.93 14.48
CA PHE A 437 -9.71 -2.65 14.14
C PHE A 437 -10.94 -2.39 15.01
N GLU A 438 -11.01 -1.19 15.54
CA GLU A 438 -12.19 -0.69 16.26
C GLU A 438 -13.38 -0.55 15.30
N ALA A 439 -14.60 -0.52 15.84
CA ALA A 439 -15.79 -0.18 15.03
C ALA A 439 -15.88 1.32 14.71
N GLU A 440 -15.08 2.14 15.39
CA GLU A 440 -15.05 3.59 15.24
C GLU A 440 -13.70 4.05 14.69
N LEU A 441 -13.72 5.12 13.89
CA LEU A 441 -12.52 5.68 13.29
C LEU A 441 -11.60 6.26 14.37
N GLY A 442 -10.34 5.83 14.40
CA GLY A 442 -9.29 6.41 15.23
C GLY A 442 -8.81 7.79 14.76
N LEU A 443 -8.00 8.45 15.57
CA LEU A 443 -7.21 9.63 15.21
C LEU A 443 -6.05 9.27 14.29
N ASP A 444 -5.49 8.09 14.51
CA ASP A 444 -4.34 7.59 13.81
C ASP A 444 -4.74 7.04 12.43
N ASN A 445 -3.74 7.03 11.56
CA ASN A 445 -3.77 6.32 10.32
C ASN A 445 -2.36 5.78 10.07
N VAL A 446 -2.14 5.14 8.91
CA VAL A 446 -0.84 4.50 8.65
C VAL A 446 0.34 5.48 8.57
N ILE A 447 0.07 6.80 8.52
CA ILE A 447 1.05 7.86 8.22
C ILE A 447 1.31 8.74 9.44
N SER A 448 0.35 8.83 10.37
CA SER A 448 0.42 9.72 11.53
C SER A 448 -0.49 9.23 12.66
N PRO A 449 -0.08 9.38 13.93
CA PRO A 449 -0.94 9.09 15.09
C PRO A 449 -2.15 10.05 15.22
N VAL A 450 -2.19 11.12 14.43
CA VAL A 450 -3.24 12.15 14.40
C VAL A 450 -3.55 12.55 12.95
N GLY A 451 -3.59 11.57 12.05
CA GLY A 451 -3.84 11.74 10.63
C GLY A 451 -5.30 12.03 10.27
N ASN A 452 -6.26 11.53 11.06
CA ASN A 452 -7.70 11.66 10.79
C ASN A 452 -8.34 12.91 11.44
N LEU A 453 -7.52 13.89 11.83
CA LEU A 453 -8.01 15.18 12.30
C LEU A 453 -8.31 16.13 11.14
N THR A 454 -9.30 16.99 11.32
CA THR A 454 -9.50 18.18 10.47
C THR A 454 -8.35 19.17 10.62
N VAL A 455 -8.28 20.18 9.74
CA VAL A 455 -7.25 21.23 9.81
C VAL A 455 -7.29 21.94 11.17
N ARG A 456 -8.48 22.32 11.67
CA ARG A 456 -8.59 23.06 12.95
C ARG A 456 -8.25 22.17 14.13
N GLN A 457 -8.75 20.94 14.15
CA GLN A 457 -8.41 19.99 15.22
C GLN A 457 -6.90 19.73 15.25
N ARG A 458 -6.25 19.60 14.10
CA ARG A 458 -4.81 19.40 14.04
C ARG A 458 -4.03 20.64 14.52
N ILE A 459 -4.45 21.85 14.18
CA ILE A 459 -3.87 23.09 14.72
C ILE A 459 -3.97 23.13 16.25
N LEU A 460 -5.14 22.78 16.80
CA LEU A 460 -5.34 22.71 18.25
C LEU A 460 -4.46 21.63 18.89
N TYR A 461 -4.29 20.49 18.22
CA TYR A 461 -3.37 19.44 18.67
C TYR A 461 -1.92 19.96 18.74
N GLU A 462 -1.41 20.62 17.70
CA GLU A 462 -0.05 21.20 17.71
C GLU A 462 0.12 22.25 18.83
N LEU A 463 -0.90 23.07 19.09
CA LEU A 463 -0.91 24.00 20.23
C LEU A 463 -0.95 23.29 21.59
N ALA A 464 -1.60 22.12 21.67
CA ALA A 464 -1.78 21.33 22.90
C ALA A 464 -0.52 20.54 23.31
N VAL A 465 0.40 20.27 22.37
CA VAL A 465 1.64 19.50 22.61
C VAL A 465 2.90 20.36 22.71
N GLN A 466 2.92 21.57 22.14
CA GLN A 466 4.07 22.48 22.23
C GLN A 466 4.37 22.97 23.66
N GLU A 467 5.61 23.38 23.93
CA GLU A 467 6.06 23.81 25.27
C GLU A 467 6.31 25.33 25.42
N VAL A 468 6.21 26.09 24.32
CA VAL A 468 6.51 27.51 24.23
C VAL A 468 5.52 28.39 25.01
N ASP A 469 4.22 28.14 24.87
CA ASP A 469 3.15 28.96 25.44
C ASP A 469 2.18 28.10 26.24
N GLY A 470 2.37 28.09 27.57
CA GLY A 470 1.55 27.30 28.48
C GLY A 470 0.08 27.69 28.53
N ALA A 471 -0.25 28.97 28.31
CA ALA A 471 -1.64 29.43 28.33
C ALA A 471 -2.36 28.99 27.05
N ALA A 472 -1.71 29.15 25.89
CA ALA A 472 -2.23 28.66 24.62
C ALA A 472 -2.40 27.13 24.66
N ARG A 473 -1.42 26.41 25.24
CA ARG A 473 -1.49 24.96 25.42
C ARG A 473 -2.73 24.51 26.18
N GLN A 474 -2.99 25.11 27.35
CA GLN A 474 -4.15 24.75 28.17
C GLN A 474 -5.47 25.05 27.47
N ARG A 475 -5.57 26.20 26.79
CA ARG A 475 -6.75 26.56 26.02
C ARG A 475 -7.00 25.56 24.88
N ALA A 476 -5.96 25.23 24.12
CA ALA A 476 -6.07 24.31 22.99
C ALA A 476 -6.46 22.90 23.43
N ARG A 477 -5.92 22.39 24.56
CA ARG A 477 -6.36 21.11 25.15
C ARG A 477 -7.86 21.11 25.46
N ALA A 478 -8.34 22.15 26.15
CA ALA A 478 -9.76 22.27 26.49
C ALA A 478 -10.67 22.38 25.25
N GLU A 479 -10.25 23.11 24.21
CA GLU A 479 -11.02 23.20 22.97
C GLU A 479 -11.03 21.87 22.19
N LEU A 480 -9.90 21.17 22.15
CA LEU A 480 -9.76 19.90 21.43
C LEU A 480 -10.57 18.76 22.09
N GLU A 481 -10.61 18.70 23.41
CA GLU A 481 -11.49 17.78 24.16
C GLU A 481 -12.98 17.97 23.85
N ASN A 482 -13.37 19.18 23.43
CA ASN A 482 -14.74 19.53 23.07
C ASN A 482 -14.97 19.57 21.55
N ALA A 483 -14.01 19.11 20.73
CA ALA A 483 -14.04 19.23 19.28
C ALA A 483 -14.91 18.18 18.57
N GLY A 484 -15.85 17.54 19.29
CA GLY A 484 -16.76 16.55 18.72
C GLY A 484 -16.10 15.23 18.31
N LEU A 485 -14.98 14.88 18.94
CA LEU A 485 -14.30 13.59 18.71
C LEU A 485 -15.18 12.43 19.18
N ASN A 486 -15.14 11.31 18.46
CA ASN A 486 -15.80 10.08 18.88
C ASN A 486 -15.09 9.46 20.12
N PRO A 487 -15.71 8.49 20.83
CA PRO A 487 -15.09 7.85 22.00
C PRO A 487 -13.68 7.30 21.75
N THR A 488 -13.44 6.59 20.65
CA THR A 488 -12.11 6.06 20.29
C THR A 488 -11.10 7.18 20.11
N GLN A 489 -11.45 8.24 19.36
CA GLN A 489 -10.60 9.39 19.13
C GLN A 489 -10.28 10.14 20.43
N ALA A 490 -11.27 10.32 21.30
CA ALA A 490 -11.08 10.97 22.59
C ALA A 490 -10.17 10.15 23.53
N ALA A 491 -10.24 8.83 23.47
CA ALA A 491 -9.33 7.96 24.22
C ALA A 491 -7.89 8.07 23.72
N GLN A 492 -7.68 7.94 22.41
CA GLN A 492 -6.36 8.09 21.78
C GLN A 492 -5.77 9.50 22.00
N LEU A 493 -6.60 10.55 21.93
CA LEU A 493 -6.15 11.91 22.20
C LEU A 493 -5.55 12.05 23.60
N ARG A 494 -6.25 11.52 24.62
CA ARG A 494 -5.78 11.58 26.01
C ARG A 494 -4.44 10.86 26.17
N ALA A 495 -4.32 9.64 25.62
CA ALA A 495 -3.07 8.89 25.65
C ALA A 495 -1.90 9.70 25.05
N LEU A 496 -2.12 10.34 23.89
CA LEU A 496 -1.12 11.18 23.24
C LEU A 496 -0.79 12.46 24.03
N LEU A 497 -1.76 13.07 24.69
CA LEU A 497 -1.57 14.32 25.44
C LEU A 497 -0.95 14.11 26.82
N ASP A 498 -1.12 12.92 27.41
CA ASP A 498 -0.63 12.56 28.75
C ASP A 498 0.74 11.87 28.72
N GLY A 499 1.24 11.50 27.53
CA GLY A 499 2.61 11.05 27.31
C GLY A 499 2.86 9.59 27.69
N GLU A 500 2.03 8.67 27.18
CA GLU A 500 2.34 7.23 27.20
C GLU A 500 3.55 6.87 26.33
#